data_AF-A0A6A7LAM1-F1
#
_entry.id   AF-A0A6A7LAM1-F1
#
_cell.length_a   1.000
_cell.length_b   1.000
_cell.length_c   1.000
_cell.angle_alpha   90.00
_cell.angle_beta   90.00
_cell.angle_gamma   90.00
#
_symmetry.space_group_name_H-M   'P 1'
#
loop_
_entity.id
_entity.type
_entity.pdbx_description
1 polymer ?
#
loop_
_entity_poly.entity_id
_entity_poly.type
_entity_poly.pdbx_seq_one_letter_code
_entity_poly.pdbx_strand_id
1 'polypeptide(L)'
;MDERAEGGPGGRPPRWRALVERANPQGKRVWIDMEQHAYVDVTLELYRRVLARFPNVGVCLQAYLYRTADDVASLIPLGGGIRLVKGAYREPASIAYAQKADVDRSFVTLAKQMMAPEARAAGLRAVFGTHDDRMIQAIQSHASATGVGKDGFEFALLFGIQRAEQIRLAAERYHVRVLISYGDYWFPWYMRRLAERPANMWFVAKSLVSR
;
A
#
# COMPACT_ATOMS: atom_id res chain seq x y z
N MET A 1 17.16 -18.67 -16.35
CA MET A 1 17.03 -17.23 -16.64
C MET A 1 18.30 -16.58 -16.11
N ASP A 2 19.09 -15.95 -16.96
CA ASP A 2 20.50 -15.63 -16.73
C ASP A 2 20.69 -14.51 -15.68
N GLU A 3 21.37 -14.82 -14.57
CA GLU A 3 21.68 -13.87 -13.49
C GLU A 3 22.53 -12.68 -13.96
N ARG A 4 23.22 -12.82 -15.10
CA ARG A 4 24.05 -11.78 -15.71
C ARG A 4 23.24 -10.60 -16.28
N ALA A 5 21.95 -10.78 -16.52
CA ALA A 5 21.07 -9.72 -17.03
C ALA A 5 20.59 -8.73 -15.95
N GLU A 6 20.82 -9.01 -14.67
CA GLU A 6 20.35 -8.18 -13.55
C GLU A 6 21.40 -7.18 -13.03
N GLY A 7 22.62 -7.21 -13.58
CA GLY A 7 23.72 -6.37 -13.13
C GLY A 7 23.48 -4.88 -13.46
N GLY A 8 23.54 -4.02 -12.44
CA GLY A 8 23.75 -2.58 -12.66
C GLY A 8 25.12 -2.32 -13.30
N PRO A 9 25.50 -1.05 -13.55
CA PRO A 9 26.83 -0.72 -14.07
C PRO A 9 27.93 -1.47 -13.29
N GLY A 10 28.73 -2.28 -13.97
CA GLY A 10 29.80 -3.10 -13.36
C GLY A 10 29.40 -4.48 -12.83
N GLY A 11 28.25 -5.04 -13.22
CA GLY A 11 27.86 -6.42 -12.86
C GLY A 11 27.45 -6.60 -11.40
N ARG A 12 27.30 -5.50 -10.64
CA ARG A 12 26.85 -5.54 -9.25
C ARG A 12 25.36 -5.90 -9.22
N PRO A 13 24.93 -6.84 -8.36
CA PRO A 13 23.51 -7.11 -8.19
C PRO A 13 22.77 -5.84 -7.76
N PRO A 14 21.50 -5.70 -8.15
CA PRO A 14 20.74 -4.50 -7.89
C PRO A 14 20.52 -4.34 -6.38
N ARG A 15 20.53 -3.10 -5.89
CA ARG A 15 20.51 -2.80 -4.44
C ARG A 15 19.33 -3.41 -3.69
N TRP A 16 18.18 -3.60 -4.35
CA TRP A 16 17.02 -4.24 -3.76
C TRP A 16 17.28 -5.71 -3.36
N ARG A 17 18.18 -6.41 -4.08
CA ARG A 17 18.42 -7.85 -3.88
C ARG A 17 18.96 -8.14 -2.48
N ALA A 18 20.02 -7.42 -2.09
CA ALA A 18 20.64 -7.58 -0.78
C ALA A 18 19.66 -7.32 0.38
N LEU A 19 18.71 -6.40 0.18
CA LEU A 19 17.70 -6.08 1.19
C LEU A 19 16.67 -7.21 1.36
N VAL A 20 16.18 -7.78 0.25
CA VAL A 20 15.21 -8.89 0.29
C VAL A 20 15.87 -10.18 0.80
N GLU A 21 17.08 -10.50 0.34
CA GLU A 21 17.85 -11.66 0.80
C GLU A 21 18.12 -11.61 2.31
N ARG A 22 18.38 -10.42 2.86
CA ARG A 22 18.57 -10.24 4.29
C ARG A 22 17.27 -10.37 5.09
N ALA A 23 16.15 -9.91 4.53
CA ALA A 23 14.86 -9.87 5.22
C ALA A 23 14.12 -11.22 5.22
N ASN A 24 14.24 -12.00 4.13
CA ASN A 24 13.52 -13.27 3.94
C ASN A 24 13.72 -14.32 5.04
N PRO A 25 14.95 -14.70 5.45
CA PRO A 25 15.14 -15.70 6.50
C PRO A 25 14.62 -15.25 7.87
N GLN A 26 14.34 -13.95 8.05
CA GLN A 26 13.80 -13.39 9.29
C GLN A 26 12.26 -13.25 9.26
N GLY A 27 11.60 -13.70 8.20
CA GLY A 27 10.16 -13.54 8.00
C GLY A 27 9.72 -12.06 7.91
N LYS A 28 10.66 -11.13 7.66
CA LYS A 28 10.35 -9.70 7.55
C LYS A 28 9.90 -9.39 6.13
N ARG A 29 8.80 -8.66 5.98
CA ARG A 29 8.29 -8.28 4.66
C ARG A 29 8.99 -7.02 4.15
N VAL A 30 9.40 -7.06 2.89
CA VAL A 30 9.88 -5.88 2.15
C VAL A 30 8.76 -5.33 1.30
N TRP A 31 8.49 -4.04 1.40
CA TRP A 31 7.48 -3.36 0.61
C TRP A 31 8.13 -2.52 -0.49
N ILE A 32 7.64 -2.67 -1.72
CA ILE A 32 7.99 -1.83 -2.85
C ILE A 32 6.91 -0.73 -2.93
N ASP A 33 7.31 0.49 -2.59
CA ASP A 33 6.43 1.65 -2.69
C ASP A 33 6.18 2.02 -4.15
N MET A 34 5.04 2.68 -4.40
CA MET A 34 4.61 3.07 -5.74
C MET A 34 4.77 4.56 -5.93
N GLU A 35 5.57 4.93 -6.92
CA GLU A 35 5.83 6.30 -7.35
C GLU A 35 4.73 6.78 -8.32
N GLN A 36 5.04 7.77 -9.15
CA GLN A 36 4.15 8.34 -10.17
C GLN A 36 3.79 7.33 -11.26
N HIS A 37 2.73 7.60 -12.04
CA HIS A 37 2.20 6.68 -13.05
C HIS A 37 3.25 6.12 -14.02
N ALA A 38 4.25 6.92 -14.39
CA ALA A 38 5.32 6.53 -15.30
C ALA A 38 6.20 5.37 -14.77
N TYR A 39 6.17 5.11 -13.47
CA TYR A 39 6.92 4.04 -12.82
C TYR A 39 6.09 2.79 -12.52
N VAL A 40 4.77 2.81 -12.78
CA VAL A 40 3.88 1.70 -12.40
C VAL A 40 4.34 0.40 -13.05
N ASP A 41 4.48 0.38 -14.38
CA ASP A 41 4.80 -0.86 -15.10
C ASP A 41 6.13 -1.48 -14.69
N VAL A 42 7.20 -0.68 -14.64
CA VAL A 42 8.53 -1.16 -14.20
C VAL A 42 8.51 -1.64 -12.75
N THR A 43 7.70 -1.01 -11.88
CA THR A 43 7.56 -1.41 -10.48
C THR A 43 6.82 -2.73 -10.34
N LEU A 44 5.73 -2.92 -11.10
CA LEU A 44 4.96 -4.17 -11.09
C LEU A 44 5.74 -5.33 -11.73
N GLU A 45 6.53 -5.06 -12.78
CA GLU A 45 7.44 -6.05 -13.36
C GLU A 45 8.52 -6.47 -12.36
N LEU A 46 9.13 -5.50 -11.66
CA LEU A 46 10.07 -5.81 -10.57
C LEU A 46 9.39 -6.64 -9.48
N TYR A 47 8.21 -6.23 -9.00
CA TYR A 47 7.48 -6.96 -7.98
C TYR A 47 7.22 -8.42 -8.36
N ARG A 48 6.72 -8.68 -9.58
CA ARG A 48 6.46 -10.06 -10.05
C ARG A 48 7.75 -10.90 -10.07
N ARG A 49 8.85 -10.33 -10.55
CA ARG A 49 10.16 -11.03 -10.57
C ARG A 49 10.69 -11.33 -9.17
N VAL A 50 10.58 -10.38 -8.25
CA VAL A 50 11.04 -10.55 -6.87
C VAL A 50 10.16 -11.56 -6.12
N LEU A 51 8.83 -11.45 -6.26
CA LEU A 51 7.87 -12.33 -5.60
C LEU A 51 8.06 -13.79 -5.99
N ALA A 52 8.39 -14.07 -7.26
CA ALA A 52 8.68 -15.41 -7.74
C ALA A 52 9.86 -16.10 -7.03
N ARG A 53 10.76 -15.31 -6.39
CA ARG A 53 11.91 -15.82 -5.63
C ARG A 53 11.74 -15.66 -4.12
N PHE A 54 10.99 -14.64 -3.70
CA PHE A 54 10.89 -14.21 -2.31
C PHE A 54 9.42 -13.95 -1.93
N PRO A 55 8.75 -14.88 -1.22
CA PRO A 55 7.31 -14.77 -0.91
C PRO A 55 6.99 -13.65 0.09
N ASN A 56 7.99 -13.17 0.83
CA ASN A 56 7.90 -12.11 1.82
C ASN A 56 8.02 -10.69 1.22
N VAL A 57 7.51 -10.47 0.00
CA VAL A 57 7.52 -9.15 -0.65
C VAL A 57 6.10 -8.65 -0.89
N GLY A 58 5.91 -7.33 -0.78
CA GLY A 58 4.66 -6.67 -1.10
C GLY A 58 4.86 -5.45 -1.99
N VAL A 59 3.80 -5.02 -2.65
CA VAL A 59 3.78 -3.83 -3.52
C VAL A 59 2.67 -2.88 -3.10
N CYS A 60 2.89 -1.59 -3.28
CA CYS A 60 1.88 -0.56 -3.11
C CYS A 60 1.06 -0.39 -4.40
N LEU A 61 -0.25 -0.25 -4.31
CA LEU A 61 -1.14 0.09 -5.42
C LEU A 61 -2.01 1.30 -5.07
N GLN A 62 -2.37 2.10 -6.07
CA GLN A 62 -2.97 3.41 -5.87
C GLN A 62 -4.39 3.46 -6.45
N ALA A 63 -5.41 3.45 -5.59
CA ALA A 63 -6.82 3.36 -5.98
C ALA A 63 -7.33 4.49 -6.89
N TYR A 64 -6.63 5.62 -6.94
CA TYR A 64 -6.99 6.73 -7.83
C TYR A 64 -6.71 6.51 -9.32
N LEU A 65 -5.91 5.51 -9.72
CA LEU A 65 -5.63 5.25 -11.14
C LEU A 65 -6.71 4.35 -11.72
N TYR A 66 -7.13 4.61 -12.96
CA TYR A 66 -8.14 3.78 -13.64
C TYR A 66 -7.66 2.33 -13.82
N ARG A 67 -6.37 2.13 -14.12
CA ARG A 67 -5.74 0.81 -14.33
C ARG A 67 -5.69 -0.09 -13.10
N THR A 68 -5.86 0.44 -11.89
CA THR A 68 -5.55 -0.31 -10.67
C THR A 68 -6.47 -1.50 -10.42
N ALA A 69 -7.70 -1.50 -10.96
CA ALA A 69 -8.58 -2.67 -10.91
C ALA A 69 -7.96 -3.89 -11.62
N ASP A 70 -7.41 -3.67 -12.82
CA ASP A 70 -6.75 -4.72 -13.60
C ASP A 70 -5.43 -5.13 -12.94
N ASP A 71 -4.67 -4.17 -12.41
CA ASP A 71 -3.42 -4.46 -11.70
C ASP A 71 -3.70 -5.34 -10.45
N VAL A 72 -4.70 -5.00 -9.62
CA VAL A 72 -5.11 -5.81 -8.46
C VAL A 72 -5.54 -7.21 -8.91
N ALA A 73 -6.41 -7.31 -9.91
CA ALA A 73 -6.89 -8.59 -10.43
C ALA A 73 -5.73 -9.47 -10.92
N SER A 74 -4.74 -8.88 -11.59
CA SER A 74 -3.57 -9.61 -12.11
C SER A 74 -2.61 -10.10 -11.01
N LEU A 75 -2.59 -9.45 -9.85
CA LEU A 75 -1.66 -9.74 -8.76
C LEU A 75 -2.25 -10.64 -7.67
N ILE A 76 -3.58 -10.66 -7.52
CA ILE A 76 -4.28 -11.52 -6.56
C ILE A 76 -3.83 -12.99 -6.66
N PRO A 77 -3.79 -13.63 -7.84
CA PRO A 77 -3.41 -15.04 -7.96
C PRO A 77 -1.97 -15.34 -7.51
N LEU A 78 -1.13 -14.32 -7.33
CA LEU A 78 0.26 -14.48 -6.92
C LEU A 78 0.43 -14.54 -5.39
N GLY A 79 -0.61 -14.21 -4.61
CA GLY A 79 -0.62 -14.36 -3.15
C GLY A 79 0.27 -13.41 -2.34
N GLY A 80 1.15 -12.63 -2.96
CA GLY A 80 2.08 -11.74 -2.26
C GLY A 80 1.39 -10.63 -1.42
N GLY A 81 2.16 -9.60 -1.05
CA GLY A 81 1.59 -8.45 -0.34
C GLY A 81 1.03 -7.41 -1.29
N ILE A 82 -0.18 -6.91 -1.05
CA ILE A 82 -0.68 -5.69 -1.69
C ILE A 82 -1.07 -4.69 -0.61
N ARG A 83 -0.47 -3.50 -0.68
CA ARG A 83 -0.86 -2.35 0.14
C ARG A 83 -1.61 -1.35 -0.74
N LEU A 84 -2.91 -1.25 -0.52
CA LEU A 84 -3.75 -0.30 -1.24
C LEU A 84 -3.72 1.07 -0.56
N VAL A 85 -3.43 2.12 -1.31
CA VAL A 85 -3.49 3.52 -0.88
C VAL A 85 -4.39 4.32 -1.83
N LYS A 86 -4.78 5.55 -1.48
CA LYS A 86 -5.48 6.44 -2.44
C LYS A 86 -4.58 6.82 -3.63
N GLY A 87 -3.34 7.21 -3.34
CA GLY A 87 -2.38 7.77 -4.30
C GLY A 87 -1.88 9.14 -3.82
N ALA A 88 -0.59 9.43 -4.00
CA ALA A 88 0.06 10.62 -3.43
C ALA A 88 0.31 11.74 -4.46
N TYR A 89 0.46 11.40 -5.74
CA TYR A 89 0.91 12.32 -6.78
C TYR A 89 -0.24 13.07 -7.46
N ARG A 90 0.07 14.18 -8.13
CA ARG A 90 -0.88 14.94 -8.97
C ARG A 90 -0.85 14.42 -10.40
N GLU A 91 -1.67 13.41 -10.66
CA GLU A 91 -1.79 12.80 -11.99
C GLU A 91 -2.85 13.49 -12.87
N PRO A 92 -2.72 13.46 -14.20
CA PRO A 92 -3.73 14.01 -15.11
C PRO A 92 -5.03 13.22 -15.06
N ALA A 93 -6.16 13.91 -15.28
CA ALA A 93 -7.50 13.31 -15.24
C ALA A 93 -7.73 12.22 -16.31
N SER A 94 -6.87 12.14 -17.34
CA SER A 94 -6.89 11.10 -18.36
C SER A 94 -6.49 9.72 -17.83
N ILE A 95 -5.80 9.63 -16.69
CA ILE A 95 -5.34 8.37 -16.10
C ILE A 95 -5.79 8.15 -14.66
N ALA A 96 -6.28 9.20 -14.00
CA ALA A 96 -6.65 9.15 -12.60
C ALA A 96 -7.99 9.85 -12.33
N TYR A 97 -8.75 9.30 -11.38
CA TYR A 97 -9.96 9.92 -10.86
C TYR A 97 -9.65 11.31 -10.29
N ALA A 98 -10.30 12.34 -10.84
CA ALA A 98 -10.15 13.71 -10.35
C ALA A 98 -10.93 13.96 -9.05
N GLN A 99 -12.09 13.33 -8.90
CA GLN A 99 -12.99 13.56 -7.77
C GLN A 99 -12.68 12.62 -6.61
N LYS A 100 -12.62 13.17 -5.39
CA LYS A 100 -12.37 12.40 -4.15
C LYS A 100 -13.36 11.23 -4.00
N ALA A 101 -14.64 11.47 -4.29
CA ALA A 101 -15.68 10.46 -4.15
C ALA A 101 -15.44 9.22 -5.03
N ASP A 102 -14.89 9.43 -6.24
CA ASP A 102 -14.57 8.33 -7.15
C ASP A 102 -13.33 7.55 -6.66
N VAL A 103 -12.33 8.25 -6.12
CA VAL A 103 -11.16 7.62 -5.48
C VAL A 103 -11.58 6.79 -4.27
N ASP A 104 -12.45 7.32 -3.42
CA ASP A 104 -12.95 6.61 -2.22
C ASP A 104 -13.76 5.36 -2.63
N ARG A 105 -14.63 5.49 -3.66
CA ARG A 105 -15.40 4.37 -4.20
C ARG A 105 -14.50 3.30 -4.80
N SER A 106 -13.49 3.70 -5.57
CA SER A 106 -12.47 2.80 -6.12
C SER A 106 -11.73 2.07 -5.00
N PHE A 107 -11.24 2.80 -3.99
CA PHE A 107 -10.51 2.24 -2.86
C PHE A 107 -11.33 1.15 -2.13
N VAL A 108 -12.58 1.44 -1.78
CA VAL A 108 -13.43 0.46 -1.09
C VAL A 108 -13.74 -0.74 -1.99
N THR A 109 -13.94 -0.52 -3.29
CA THR A 109 -14.19 -1.62 -4.25
C THR A 109 -13.00 -2.58 -4.34
N LEU A 110 -11.79 -2.02 -4.51
CA LEU A 110 -10.55 -2.80 -4.57
C LEU A 110 -10.25 -3.48 -3.24
N ALA A 111 -10.54 -2.84 -2.11
CA ALA A 111 -10.36 -3.44 -0.78
C ALA A 111 -11.25 -4.69 -0.61
N LYS A 112 -12.50 -4.63 -1.07
CA LYS A 112 -13.41 -5.79 -1.09
C LYS A 112 -12.86 -6.91 -1.98
N GLN A 113 -12.38 -6.58 -3.16
CA GLN A 113 -11.76 -7.55 -4.07
C GLN A 113 -10.54 -8.24 -3.43
N MET A 114 -9.70 -7.49 -2.71
CA MET A 114 -8.55 -8.04 -1.99
C MET A 114 -8.93 -8.91 -0.77
N MET A 115 -10.17 -8.87 -0.29
CA MET A 115 -10.68 -9.71 0.80
C MET A 115 -11.54 -10.89 0.29
N ALA A 116 -11.79 -10.97 -1.01
CA ALA A 116 -12.61 -12.01 -1.61
C ALA A 116 -12.05 -13.42 -1.33
N PRO A 117 -12.90 -14.47 -1.34
CA PRO A 117 -12.45 -15.84 -1.10
C PRO A 117 -11.24 -16.26 -1.93
N GLU A 118 -11.19 -15.86 -3.20
CA GLU A 118 -10.11 -16.19 -4.14
C GLU A 118 -8.80 -15.52 -3.74
N ALA A 119 -8.87 -14.27 -3.27
CA ALA A 119 -7.70 -13.55 -2.78
C ALA A 119 -7.13 -14.19 -1.50
N ARG A 120 -8.01 -14.61 -0.59
CA ARG A 120 -7.61 -15.33 0.62
C ARG A 120 -7.05 -16.72 0.31
N ALA A 121 -7.67 -17.45 -0.62
CA ALA A 121 -7.20 -18.76 -1.07
C ALA A 121 -5.83 -18.69 -1.76
N ALA A 122 -5.57 -17.61 -2.50
CA ALA A 122 -4.25 -17.34 -3.07
C ALA A 122 -3.19 -16.96 -2.01
N GLY A 123 -3.59 -16.72 -0.76
CA GLY A 123 -2.68 -16.32 0.32
C GLY A 123 -2.36 -14.82 0.35
N LEU A 124 -3.14 -13.99 -0.36
CA LEU A 124 -2.91 -12.54 -0.47
C LEU A 124 -2.82 -11.89 0.91
N ARG A 125 -1.74 -11.14 1.13
CA ARG A 125 -1.65 -10.24 2.29
C ARG A 125 -2.22 -8.87 1.95
N ALA A 126 -3.50 -8.68 2.25
CA ALA A 126 -4.22 -7.42 2.05
C ALA A 126 -3.89 -6.38 3.14
N VAL A 127 -3.41 -5.20 2.74
CA VAL A 127 -3.11 -4.07 3.64
C VAL A 127 -3.78 -2.80 3.12
N PHE A 128 -4.54 -2.13 3.98
CA PHE A 128 -5.29 -0.92 3.63
C PHE A 128 -4.65 0.31 4.24
N GLY A 129 -3.95 1.08 3.41
CA GLY A 129 -3.23 2.29 3.75
C GLY A 129 -4.13 3.52 3.72
N THR A 130 -4.84 3.81 4.82
CA THR A 130 -5.76 4.95 4.90
C THR A 130 -5.96 5.42 6.34
N HIS A 131 -6.34 6.69 6.48
CA HIS A 131 -6.82 7.30 7.73
C HIS A 131 -8.23 7.90 7.55
N ASP A 132 -8.92 7.50 6.48
CA ASP A 132 -10.29 7.95 6.23
C ASP A 132 -11.25 7.00 6.97
N ASP A 133 -11.77 7.45 8.11
CA ASP A 133 -12.64 6.66 9.00
C ASP A 133 -13.81 6.02 8.27
N ARG A 134 -14.39 6.71 7.27
CA ARG A 134 -15.51 6.17 6.48
C ARG A 134 -15.09 4.96 5.67
N MET A 135 -13.88 4.98 5.11
CA MET A 135 -13.35 3.84 4.35
C MET A 135 -12.94 2.70 5.28
N ILE A 136 -12.37 3.02 6.45
CA ILE A 136 -12.05 2.02 7.49
C ILE A 136 -13.33 1.30 7.91
N GLN A 137 -14.37 2.04 8.26
CA GLN A 137 -15.67 1.49 8.63
C GLN A 137 -16.28 0.66 7.49
N ALA A 138 -16.23 1.13 6.24
CA ALA A 138 -16.74 0.37 5.10
C ALA A 138 -16.02 -0.98 4.91
N ILE A 139 -14.70 -1.03 5.16
CA ILE A 139 -13.90 -2.26 5.14
C ILE A 139 -14.30 -3.17 6.30
N GLN A 140 -14.40 -2.64 7.52
CA GLN A 140 -14.81 -3.41 8.71
C GLN A 140 -16.23 -4.00 8.52
N SER A 141 -17.18 -3.21 8.04
CA SER A 141 -18.55 -3.66 7.76
C SER A 141 -18.57 -4.75 6.68
N HIS A 142 -17.79 -4.59 5.62
CA HIS A 142 -17.71 -5.63 4.59
C HIS A 142 -17.11 -6.92 5.14
N ALA A 143 -16.00 -6.85 5.87
CA ALA A 143 -15.36 -8.01 6.46
C ALA A 143 -16.32 -8.76 7.41
N SER A 144 -17.06 -8.02 8.25
CA SER A 144 -18.09 -8.60 9.11
C SER A 144 -19.20 -9.28 8.31
N ALA A 145 -19.66 -8.67 7.21
CA ALA A 145 -20.73 -9.21 6.38
C ALA A 145 -20.31 -10.44 5.58
N THR A 146 -19.01 -10.58 5.24
CA THR A 146 -18.47 -11.70 4.45
C THR A 146 -17.72 -12.73 5.29
N GLY A 147 -17.73 -12.60 6.62
CA GLY A 147 -17.08 -13.53 7.54
C GLY A 147 -15.55 -13.51 7.48
N VAL A 148 -14.95 -12.40 7.01
CA VAL A 148 -13.49 -12.22 7.02
C VAL A 148 -13.06 -11.82 8.42
N GLY A 149 -12.23 -12.67 9.05
CA GLY A 149 -11.66 -12.40 10.37
C GLY A 149 -10.76 -11.16 10.38
N LYS A 150 -10.56 -10.58 11.57
CA LYS A 150 -9.71 -9.38 11.77
C LYS A 150 -8.23 -9.63 11.47
N ASP A 151 -7.83 -10.89 11.41
CA ASP A 151 -6.50 -11.38 11.01
C ASP A 151 -6.35 -11.54 9.49
N GLY A 152 -7.47 -11.51 8.74
CA GLY A 152 -7.51 -11.65 7.29
C GLY A 152 -7.00 -10.43 6.51
N PHE A 153 -6.81 -9.29 7.16
CA PHE A 153 -6.27 -8.08 6.56
C PHE A 153 -5.62 -7.16 7.61
N GLU A 154 -4.94 -6.11 7.14
CA GLU A 154 -4.28 -5.14 8.01
C GLU A 154 -4.65 -3.70 7.64
N PHE A 155 -4.61 -2.81 8.63
CA PHE A 155 -4.63 -1.36 8.40
C PHE A 155 -3.21 -0.79 8.50
N ALA A 156 -2.83 0.07 7.57
CA ALA A 156 -1.56 0.80 7.60
C ALA A 156 -1.82 2.30 7.71
N LEU A 157 -1.32 2.91 8.79
CA LEU A 157 -1.46 4.34 9.07
C LEU A 157 -0.08 4.97 9.21
N LEU A 158 0.01 6.28 9.03
CA LEU A 158 1.25 7.03 9.16
C LEU A 158 1.48 7.39 10.62
N PHE A 159 2.75 7.35 11.04
CA PHE A 159 3.13 7.84 12.36
C PHE A 159 2.77 9.32 12.54
N GLY A 160 2.23 9.65 13.71
CA GLY A 160 1.87 11.03 14.09
C GLY A 160 0.52 11.52 13.57
N ILE A 161 -0.20 10.75 12.74
CA ILE A 161 -1.49 11.15 12.17
C ILE A 161 -2.61 10.29 12.73
N GLN A 162 -3.66 10.94 13.27
CA GLN A 162 -4.83 10.29 13.87
C GLN A 162 -4.46 9.14 14.83
N ARG A 163 -3.60 9.43 15.81
CA ARG A 163 -3.12 8.43 16.77
C ARG A 163 -4.26 7.70 17.51
N ALA A 164 -5.35 8.41 17.82
CA ALA A 164 -6.52 7.81 18.46
C ALA A 164 -7.11 6.66 17.64
N GLU A 165 -7.14 6.79 16.31
CA GLU A 165 -7.67 5.75 15.41
C GLU A 165 -6.75 4.52 15.37
N GLN A 166 -5.43 4.73 15.40
CA GLN A 166 -4.46 3.63 15.51
C GLN A 166 -4.66 2.82 16.80
N ILE A 167 -4.88 3.52 17.92
CA ILE A 167 -5.13 2.90 19.23
C ILE A 167 -6.48 2.18 19.23
N ARG A 168 -7.53 2.79 18.67
CA ARG A 168 -8.88 2.20 18.58
C ARG A 168 -8.84 0.89 17.79
N LEU A 169 -8.25 0.89 16.60
CA LEU A 169 -8.14 -0.32 15.76
C LEU A 169 -7.35 -1.44 16.45
N ALA A 170 -6.27 -1.10 17.16
CA ALA A 170 -5.49 -2.06 17.92
C ALA A 170 -6.28 -2.63 19.12
N ALA A 171 -7.02 -1.79 19.85
CA ALA A 171 -7.89 -2.22 20.94
C ALA A 171 -9.00 -3.15 20.44
N GLU A 172 -9.51 -2.90 19.22
CA GLU A 172 -10.44 -3.78 18.51
C GLU A 172 -9.81 -5.05 17.94
N ARG A 173 -8.52 -5.31 18.18
CA ARG A 173 -7.77 -6.50 17.74
C ARG A 173 -7.55 -6.61 16.23
N TYR A 174 -7.61 -5.50 15.49
CA TYR A 174 -7.11 -5.48 14.11
C TYR A 174 -5.58 -5.48 14.08
N HIS A 175 -5.00 -6.03 13.02
CA HIS A 175 -3.60 -5.80 12.72
C HIS A 175 -3.39 -4.38 12.22
N VAL A 176 -2.66 -3.58 13.00
CA VAL A 176 -2.33 -2.19 12.68
C VAL A 176 -0.84 -2.07 12.44
N ARG A 177 -0.45 -1.49 11.31
CA ARG A 177 0.92 -1.06 11.00
C ARG A 177 1.02 0.45 11.06
N VAL A 178 2.02 0.95 11.77
CA VAL A 178 2.35 2.37 11.79
C VAL A 178 3.61 2.58 10.94
N LEU A 179 3.47 3.30 9.84
CA LEU A 179 4.58 3.63 8.95
C LEU A 179 5.38 4.80 9.54
N ILE A 180 6.62 4.51 9.90
CA ILE A 180 7.57 5.48 10.44
C ILE A 180 8.63 5.77 9.37
N SER A 181 8.80 7.05 9.06
CA SER A 181 9.92 7.53 8.25
C SER A 181 10.97 8.13 9.18
N TYR A 182 12.23 7.77 9.00
CA TYR A 182 13.35 8.18 9.85
C TYR A 182 14.59 8.48 9.00
N GLY A 183 15.54 9.23 9.56
CA GLY A 183 16.78 9.66 8.90
C GLY A 183 16.90 11.18 8.79
N ASP A 184 18.09 11.64 8.40
CA ASP A 184 18.47 13.07 8.46
C ASP A 184 17.65 13.97 7.52
N TYR A 185 17.07 13.39 6.47
CA TYR A 185 16.28 14.09 5.44
C TYR A 185 14.76 14.06 5.70
N TRP A 186 14.33 13.85 6.95
CA TRP A 186 12.91 13.76 7.29
C TRP A 186 12.12 15.05 6.98
N PHE A 187 12.73 16.23 7.18
CA PHE A 187 12.04 17.51 7.03
C PHE A 187 11.72 17.84 5.56
N PRO A 188 12.66 17.77 4.60
CA PRO A 188 12.35 17.92 3.18
C PRO A 188 11.30 16.91 2.69
N TRP A 189 11.40 15.65 3.12
CA TRP A 189 10.42 14.61 2.80
C TRP A 189 9.02 14.96 3.31
N TYR A 190 8.91 15.44 4.56
CA TYR A 190 7.64 15.84 5.15
C TYR A 190 7.01 17.04 4.43
N MET A 191 7.81 18.08 4.14
CA MET A 191 7.36 19.27 3.43
C MET A 191 6.86 18.97 2.01
N ARG A 192 7.55 18.09 1.29
CA ARG A 192 7.09 17.63 -0.03
C ARG A 192 5.71 16.97 0.05
N ARG A 193 5.50 16.13 1.07
CA ARG A 193 4.23 15.41 1.24
C ARG A 193 3.06 16.31 1.63
N LEU A 194 3.33 17.43 2.31
CA LEU A 194 2.36 18.50 2.54
C LEU A 194 2.07 19.26 1.23
N ALA A 195 3.09 19.60 0.45
CA ALA A 195 2.94 20.41 -0.77
C ALA A 195 2.26 19.69 -1.95
N GLU A 196 2.38 18.36 -2.04
CA GLU A 196 1.92 17.59 -3.21
C GLU A 196 0.39 17.58 -3.40
N ARG A 197 -0.42 17.67 -2.32
CA ARG A 197 -1.89 17.82 -2.43
C ARG A 197 -2.46 18.69 -1.30
N PRO A 198 -3.14 19.82 -1.59
CA PRO A 198 -3.82 20.64 -0.59
C PRO A 198 -4.83 19.84 0.27
N ALA A 199 -5.46 18.82 -0.32
CA ALA A 199 -6.35 17.91 0.39
C ALA A 199 -5.63 17.09 1.50
N ASN A 200 -4.35 16.76 1.32
CA ASN A 200 -3.53 16.11 2.35
C ASN A 200 -3.23 17.10 3.49
N MET A 201 -3.04 18.38 3.18
CA MET A 201 -2.83 19.43 4.20
C MET A 201 -4.06 19.64 5.08
N TRP A 202 -5.26 19.69 4.48
CA TRP A 202 -6.52 19.80 5.24
C TRP A 202 -6.72 18.60 6.17
N PHE A 203 -6.39 17.40 5.67
CA PHE A 203 -6.48 16.18 6.44
C PHE A 203 -5.52 16.17 7.65
N VAL A 204 -4.26 16.56 7.45
CA VAL A 204 -3.27 16.69 8.53
C VAL A 204 -3.68 17.78 9.52
N ALA A 205 -4.12 18.94 9.04
CA ALA A 205 -4.58 20.05 9.90
C ALA A 205 -5.76 19.63 10.79
N LYS A 206 -6.75 18.91 10.24
CA LYS A 206 -7.88 18.39 11.03
C LYS A 206 -7.41 17.39 12.11
N SER A 207 -6.40 16.57 11.81
CA SER A 207 -5.86 15.58 12.77
C SER A 207 -5.09 16.19 13.95
N LEU A 208 -4.61 17.44 13.82
CA LEU A 208 -3.95 18.17 14.91
C LEU A 208 -4.94 18.84 15.87
N VAL A 209 -6.17 19.11 15.40
CA VAL A 209 -7.23 19.75 16.18
C VAL A 209 -8.06 18.74 16.97
N SER A 210 -8.16 17.49 16.49
CA SER A 210 -8.74 16.38 17.27
C SER A 210 -7.71 15.83 18.27
N ARG A 211 -7.45 16.58 19.35
CA ARG A 211 -6.79 16.06 20.54
C ARG A 211 -7.78 15.29 21.41
#